data_AF-A0A3D9G2S1-F1
#
_entry.id   AF-A0A3D9G2S1-F1
#
_cell.length_a   1.000
_cell.length_b   1.000
_cell.length_c   1.000
_cell.angle_alpha   90.00
_cell.angle_beta   90.00
_cell.angle_gamma   90.00
#
_symmetry.space_group_name_H-M   'P 1'
#
loop_
_entity.id
_entity.type
_entity.pdbx_description
1 polymer ?
#
loop_
_entity_poly.entity_id
_entity_poly.type
_entity_poly.pdbx_seq_one_letter_code
_entity_poly.pdbx_strand_id
1 'polypeptide(L)'
;MATKGIPTVHFVANALHLSPNYLSDMLRVQIGQTTQQHIQNRLIEKSKELLSTTSLSVSEIAYYLGFEHPQSFHRLFKNRTSSSPLEFRKSFN
;
A
#
# COMPACT_ATOMS: atom_id res chain seq x y z
N MET A 1 -0.97 -9.84 -17.19
CA MET A 1 0.22 -8.98 -16.96
C MET A 1 0.32 -8.76 -15.46
N ALA A 2 1.20 -9.49 -14.78
CA ALA A 2 1.41 -9.30 -13.35
C ALA A 2 2.03 -7.91 -13.14
N THR A 3 1.37 -7.07 -12.36
CA THR A 3 1.93 -5.80 -11.87
C THR A 3 3.24 -6.13 -11.17
N LYS A 4 4.33 -5.42 -11.52
CA LYS A 4 5.59 -5.46 -10.76
C LYS A 4 5.19 -5.29 -9.29
N GLY A 5 5.53 -6.27 -8.44
CA GLY A 5 5.02 -6.38 -7.07
C GLY A 5 5.27 -5.12 -6.22
N ILE A 6 4.88 -5.18 -4.94
CA ILE A 6 4.94 -4.00 -4.06
C ILE A 6 6.35 -3.36 -4.11
N PRO A 7 6.46 -2.07 -4.48
CA PRO A 7 7.76 -1.42 -4.57
C PRO A 7 8.41 -1.39 -3.19
N THR A 8 9.69 -1.73 -3.13
CA THR A 8 10.47 -1.72 -1.89
C THR A 8 11.12 -0.36 -1.68
N VAL A 9 11.49 -0.05 -0.43
CA VAL A 9 12.28 1.17 -0.14
C VAL A 9 13.58 1.20 -0.95
N HIS A 10 14.23 0.05 -1.13
CA HIS A 10 15.43 -0.09 -1.98
C HIS A 10 15.16 0.29 -3.43
N PHE A 11 14.05 -0.19 -4.00
CA PHE A 11 13.66 0.14 -5.37
C PHE A 11 13.46 1.65 -5.55
N VAL A 12 12.72 2.28 -4.64
CA VAL A 12 12.45 3.73 -4.68
C VAL A 12 13.73 4.54 -4.50
N ALA A 13 14.58 4.16 -3.54
CA ALA A 13 15.85 4.83 -3.29
C ALA A 13 16.79 4.73 -4.49
N ASN A 14 16.90 3.54 -5.09
CA ASN A 14 17.69 3.31 -6.30
C ASN A 14 17.20 4.15 -7.48
N ALA A 15 15.88 4.25 -7.69
CA ALA A 15 15.30 5.07 -8.74
C ALA A 15 15.58 6.58 -8.58
N LEU A 16 15.91 7.02 -7.36
CA LEU A 16 16.27 8.40 -7.03
C LEU A 16 17.78 8.59 -6.86
N HIS A 17 18.60 7.55 -7.09
CA HIS A 17 20.04 7.54 -6.84
C HIS A 17 20.41 7.88 -5.38
N LEU A 18 19.60 7.45 -4.43
CA LEU A 18 19.80 7.66 -3.00
C LEU A 18 20.00 6.34 -2.26
N SER A 19 20.62 6.41 -1.08
CA SER A 19 20.62 5.27 -0.16
C SER A 19 19.24 5.14 0.53
N PRO A 20 18.75 3.92 0.81
CA PRO A 20 17.47 3.69 1.48
C PRO A 20 17.34 4.41 2.83
N ASN A 21 18.43 4.43 3.59
CA ASN A 21 18.48 5.09 4.89
C ASN A 21 18.41 6.60 4.74
N TYR A 22 19.19 7.17 3.82
CA TYR A 22 19.16 8.61 3.57
C TYR A 22 17.78 9.07 3.08
N LEU A 23 17.16 8.35 2.14
CA LEU A 23 15.81 8.68 1.68
C LEU A 23 14.80 8.62 2.84
N SER A 24 14.89 7.59 3.70
CA SER A 24 13.98 7.43 4.82
C SER A 24 14.14 8.52 5.88
N ASP A 25 15.39 8.92 6.17
CA ASP A 25 15.69 10.01 7.10
C ASP A 25 15.25 11.36 6.54
N MET A 26 15.59 11.65 5.28
CA MET A 26 15.19 12.86 4.57
C MET A 26 13.67 13.04 4.58
N LEU A 27 12.90 12.01 4.20
CA LEU A 27 11.44 12.09 4.20
C LEU A 27 10.87 12.25 5.62
N ARG A 28 11.49 11.62 6.62
CA ARG A 28 11.07 11.78 8.01
C ARG A 28 11.30 13.21 8.52
N VAL A 29 12.43 13.82 8.18
CA VAL A 29 12.75 15.20 8.57
C VAL A 29 11.87 16.20 7.84
N GLN A 30 11.63 16.00 6.54
CA GLN A 30 10.91 16.97 5.70
C GLN A 30 9.38 16.83 5.77
N ILE A 31 8.87 15.60 5.92
CA ILE A 31 7.44 15.27 5.75
C ILE A 31 6.88 14.51 6.97
N GLY A 32 7.74 14.14 7.95
CA GLY A 32 7.31 13.40 9.14
C GLY A 32 7.01 11.91 8.89
N GLN A 33 7.27 11.39 7.69
CA GLN A 33 6.95 10.02 7.29
C GLN A 33 8.14 9.34 6.61
N THR A 34 8.30 8.03 6.83
CA THR A 34 9.34 7.25 6.16
C THR A 34 8.88 6.79 4.76
N THR A 35 9.83 6.43 3.89
CA THR A 35 9.54 5.87 2.56
C THR A 35 8.58 4.68 2.62
N GLN A 36 8.76 3.79 3.60
CA GLN A 36 7.90 2.63 3.79
C GLN A 36 6.46 3.02 4.13
N GLN A 37 6.27 4.09 4.93
CA GLN A 37 4.94 4.61 5.24
C GLN A 37 4.28 5.21 3.99
N HIS A 38 5.03 5.94 3.17
CA HIS A 38 4.51 6.46 1.89
C HIS A 38 4.04 5.35 0.96
N ILE A 39 4.85 4.28 0.80
CA ILE A 39 4.47 3.12 -0.01
C ILE A 39 3.18 2.50 0.51
N GLN A 40 3.09 2.27 1.82
CA GLN A 40 1.89 1.70 2.44
C GLN A 40 0.68 2.61 2.26
N ASN A 41 0.81 3.93 2.44
CA ASN A 41 -0.28 4.88 2.26
C ASN A 41 -0.79 4.85 0.82
N ARG A 42 0.11 4.84 -0.18
CA ARG A 42 -0.26 4.72 -1.60
C ARG A 42 -0.99 3.41 -1.91
N LEU A 43 -0.55 2.29 -1.33
CA LEU A 43 -1.26 1.01 -1.47
C LEU A 43 -2.67 1.09 -0.87
N ILE A 44 -2.82 1.71 0.29
CA ILE A 44 -4.13 1.89 0.93
C ILE A 44 -5.05 2.76 0.08
N GLU A 45 -4.57 3.92 -0.40
CA GLU A 45 -5.35 4.78 -1.29
C GLU A 45 -5.84 4.02 -2.53
N LYS A 46 -4.94 3.28 -3.20
CA LYS A 46 -5.31 2.49 -4.38
C LYS A 46 -6.30 1.38 -4.04
N SER A 47 -6.12 0.71 -2.89
CA SER A 47 -7.03 -0.33 -2.45
C SER A 47 -8.44 0.19 -2.16
N LYS A 48 -8.56 1.39 -1.58
CA LYS A 48 -9.84 2.05 -1.33
C LYS A 48 -10.55 2.34 -2.64
N GLU A 49 -9.84 2.89 -3.62
CA GLU A 49 -10.37 3.12 -4.97
C GLU A 49 -10.92 1.82 -5.58
N LEU A 50 -10.15 0.73 -5.54
CA LEU A 50 -10.58 -0.57 -6.08
C LEU A 50 -11.79 -1.14 -5.33
N LEU A 51 -11.82 -1.02 -4.00
CA LEU A 51 -12.94 -1.51 -3.18
C LEU A 51 -14.24 -0.75 -3.46
N SER A 52 -14.16 0.54 -3.78
CA SER A 52 -15.32 1.40 -4.02
C SER A 52 -15.78 1.43 -5.49
N THR A 53 -14.91 1.08 -6.44
CA THR A 53 -15.20 1.22 -7.89
C THR A 53 -15.33 -0.10 -8.64
N THR A 54 -14.95 -1.22 -8.03
CA THR A 54 -14.92 -2.52 -8.71
C THR A 54 -15.67 -3.60 -7.94
N SER A 55 -16.00 -4.68 -8.65
CA SER A 55 -16.63 -5.87 -8.06
C SER A 55 -15.64 -6.91 -7.53
N LEU A 56 -14.33 -6.68 -7.68
CA LEU A 56 -13.27 -7.63 -7.32
C LEU A 56 -13.36 -8.06 -5.86
N SER A 57 -13.06 -9.32 -5.59
CA SER A 57 -12.95 -9.82 -4.21
C SER A 57 -11.75 -9.18 -3.49
N VAL A 58 -11.79 -9.17 -2.16
CA VAL A 58 -10.69 -8.67 -1.32
C VAL A 58 -9.38 -9.39 -1.64
N SER A 59 -9.44 -10.69 -1.95
CA SER A 59 -8.27 -11.49 -2.34
C SER A 59 -7.72 -11.08 -3.70
N GLU A 60 -8.57 -10.87 -4.71
CA GLU A 60 -8.14 -10.39 -6.03
C GLU A 60 -7.48 -9.02 -5.94
N ILE A 61 -8.04 -8.10 -5.14
CA ILE A 61 -7.45 -6.78 -4.90
C ILE A 61 -6.07 -6.93 -4.23
N ALA A 62 -5.91 -7.83 -3.26
CA ALA A 62 -4.62 -8.07 -2.62
C ALA A 62 -3.56 -8.56 -3.64
N TYR A 63 -3.91 -9.54 -4.47
CA TYR A 63 -2.99 -10.03 -5.51
C TYR A 63 -2.68 -8.96 -6.56
N TYR A 64 -3.68 -8.18 -6.97
CA TYR A 64 -3.51 -7.07 -7.90
C TYR A 64 -2.53 -5.99 -7.39
N LEU A 65 -2.58 -5.71 -6.07
CA LEU A 65 -1.67 -4.80 -5.39
C LEU A 65 -0.27 -5.40 -5.15
N GLY A 66 -0.05 -6.65 -5.52
CA GLY A 66 1.24 -7.32 -5.42
C GLY A 66 1.52 -7.98 -4.06
N PHE A 67 0.49 -8.25 -3.24
CA PHE A 67 0.65 -9.07 -2.05
C PHE A 67 0.67 -10.55 -2.41
N GLU A 68 1.65 -11.28 -1.88
CA GLU A 68 1.72 -12.74 -2.02
C GLU A 68 0.61 -13.45 -1.22
N HIS A 69 0.18 -12.84 -0.12
CA HIS A 69 -0.86 -13.37 0.75
C HIS A 69 -1.92 -12.31 1.07
N PRO A 70 -3.22 -12.59 0.82
CA PRO A 70 -4.32 -11.67 1.13
C PRO A 70 -4.39 -11.26 2.61
N GLN A 71 -3.95 -12.13 3.51
CA GLN A 71 -3.90 -11.87 4.95
C GLN A 71 -2.96 -10.69 5.29
N SER A 72 -1.85 -10.55 4.57
CA SER A 72 -0.91 -9.43 4.74
C SER A 72 -1.56 -8.10 4.34
N PHE A 73 -2.30 -8.09 3.23
CA PHE A 73 -3.11 -6.94 2.82
C PHE A 73 -4.18 -6.60 3.87
N HIS A 74 -4.94 -7.60 4.32
CA HIS A 74 -5.99 -7.39 5.31
C HIS A 74 -5.47 -6.75 6.60
N ARG A 75 -4.33 -7.24 7.12
CA ARG A 75 -3.69 -6.68 8.31
C ARG A 75 -3.22 -5.25 8.07
N LEU A 76 -2.57 -4.98 6.93
CA LEU A 76 -2.12 -3.63 6.59
C LEU A 76 -3.31 -2.66 6.48
N PHE A 77 -4.37 -3.06 5.79
CA PHE A 77 -5.55 -2.24 5.57
C PHE A 77 -6.23 -1.90 6.89
N LYS A 78 -6.48 -2.91 7.74
CA LYS A 78 -7.07 -2.68 9.06
C LYS A 78 -6.22 -1.77 9.93
N ASN A 79 -4.91 -1.96 9.95
CA ASN A 79 -3.99 -1.13 10.74
C ASN A 79 -3.96 0.34 10.27
N ARG A 80 -4.22 0.60 8.99
CA ARG A 80 -4.16 1.94 8.39
C ARG A 80 -5.50 2.66 8.32
N THR A 81 -6.60 1.92 8.32
CA THR A 81 -7.95 2.48 8.12
C THR A 81 -8.88 2.26 9.30
N SER A 82 -8.46 1.49 10.30
CA SER A 82 -9.26 1.06 11.46
C SER A 82 -10.49 0.20 11.12
N SER A 83 -10.67 -0.19 9.85
CA SER A 83 -11.77 -1.04 9.38
C SER A 83 -11.23 -2.14 8.47
N SER A 84 -11.90 -3.29 8.39
CA SER A 84 -11.54 -4.31 7.40
C SER A 84 -11.85 -3.85 5.97
N PRO A 85 -11.19 -4.41 4.94
CA PRO A 85 -11.52 -4.12 3.53
C PRO A 85 -13.00 -4.37 3.20
N LEU A 86 -13.59 -5.40 3.82
CA LEU A 86 -14.99 -5.76 3.60
C LEU A 86 -15.95 -4.76 4.26
N GLU A 87 -15.67 -4.34 5.49
CA GLU A 87 -16.44 -3.28 6.17
C GLU A 87 -16.34 -1.96 5.40
N PHE A 88 -15.15 -1.60 4.94
CA PHE A 88 -14.95 -0.40 4.12
C PHE A 88 -15.81 -0.46 2.85
N ARG A 89 -15.81 -1.56 2.11
CA ARG A 89 -16.63 -1.72 0.91
C ARG A 89 -18.13 -1.59 1.19
N LYS A 90 -18.61 -2.19 2.28
CA LYS A 90 -20.02 -2.06 2.70
C LYS A 90 -20.42 -0.62 3.02
N SER A 91 -19.46 0.25 3.37
CA SER A 91 -19.74 1.66 3.66
C SER A 91 -20.06 2.51 2.41
N PHE A 92 -19.85 1.99 1.20
CA PHE A 92 -20.11 2.68 -0.07
C PHE A 92 -21.30 2.08 -0.84
N ASN A 93 -21.93 1.05 -0.29
CA ASN A 93 -23.05 0.31 -0.86
C ASN A 93 -24.33 0.62 -0.07
#